data_AF-A0A8T6IFF1-F1
#
_entry.id   AF-A0A8T6IFF1-F1
#
_cell.length_a   1.000
_cell.length_b   1.000
_cell.length_c   1.000
_cell.angle_alpha   90.00
_cell.angle_beta   90.00
_cell.angle_gamma   90.00
#
_symmetry.space_group_name_H-M   'P 1'
#
loop_
_entity.id
_entity.type
_entity.pdbx_description
1 polymer ?
#
loop_
_entity_poly.entity_id
_entity_poly.type
_entity_poly.pdbx_seq_one_letter_code
_entity_poly.pdbx_strand_id
1 'polypeptide(L)' 'MDCMIVDVFAERPLAGNPLAVVRDCADLSTEAMHALAREMNLSETTFVVDED' A
#
# COMPACT_ATOMS: atom_id res chain seq x y z
N MET A 1 -7.63 -9.57 0.02
CA MET A 1 -6.95 -8.33 -0.40
C MET A 1 -7.75 -7.11 0.05
N ASP A 2 -7.19 -6.36 0.98
CA ASP A 2 -7.68 -5.06 1.44
C ASP A 2 -6.64 -3.99 1.08
N CYS A 3 -7.08 -2.80 0.66
CA CYS A 3 -6.21 -1.66 0.41
C CYS A 3 -6.75 -0.42 1.12
N MET A 4 -5.87 0.24 1.89
CA MET A 4 -6.16 1.46 2.63
C MET A 4 -5.12 2.54 2.34
N ILE A 5 -5.56 3.80 2.27
CA ILE A 5 -4.68 4.96 2.19
C ILE A 5 -4.49 5.53 3.59
N VAL A 6 -3.22 5.71 3.98
CA VAL A 6 -2.83 6.29 5.27
C VAL A 6 -1.95 7.50 5.02
N ASP A 7 -2.28 8.62 5.65
CA ASP A 7 -1.42 9.81 5.68
C ASP A 7 -0.34 9.63 6.75
N VAL A 8 0.88 9.27 6.34
CA VAL A 8 2.01 9.11 7.27
C VAL A 8 2.66 10.46 7.60
N PHE A 9 3.31 10.54 8.77
CA PHE A 9 3.86 11.78 9.33
C PHE A 9 2.83 12.89 9.57
N ALA A 10 1.57 12.50 9.81
CA ALA A 10 0.48 13.42 10.08
C ALA A 10 -0.44 12.90 11.19
N GLU A 11 -1.05 13.84 11.93
CA GLU A 11 -2.05 13.57 12.97
C GLU A 11 -3.48 13.92 12.52
N ARG A 12 -3.65 14.40 11.29
CA ARG A 12 -4.94 14.80 10.71
C ARG A 12 -5.01 14.40 9.23
N PRO A 13 -6.23 14.21 8.67
CA PRO A 13 -6.39 13.90 7.25
C PRO A 13 -5.83 14.99 6.33
N LEU A 14 -5.39 14.56 5.14
CA LEU A 14 -4.90 15.41 4.05
C LEU A 14 -3.65 16.22 4.44
N ALA A 15 -2.79 15.62 5.26
CA ALA A 15 -1.50 16.17 5.66
C ALA A 15 -0.43 15.08 5.60
N GLY A 16 0.85 15.47 5.66
CA GLY A 16 1.94 14.50 5.57
C GLY A 16 2.07 13.92 4.17
N ASN A 17 2.32 12.61 4.09
CA ASN A 17 2.51 11.90 2.82
C ASN A 17 1.56 10.69 2.72
N PRO A 18 0.73 10.57 1.69
CA PRO A 18 -0.14 9.40 1.51
C PRO A 18 0.68 8.14 1.16
N LEU A 19 0.35 7.04 1.83
CA LEU A 19 0.89 5.70 1.62
C LEU A 19 -0.26 4.72 1.38
N ALA A 20 -0.17 3.91 0.32
CA ALA A 20 -1.06 2.78 0.14
C ALA A 20 -0.53 1.57 0.93
N VAL A 21 -1.38 0.98 1.78
CA VAL A 21 -1.09 -0.25 2.51
C VAL A 21 -2.03 -1.34 2.03
N VAL A 22 -1.47 -2.44 1.55
CA VAL A 22 -2.19 -3.59 1.01
C VAL A 22 -2.00 -4.79 1.94
N ARG A 23 -3.11 -5.41 2.39
CA ARG A 23 -3.15 -6.60 3.24
C ARG A 23 -3.86 -7.76 2.55
N ASP A 24 -3.76 -8.97 3.12
CA ASP A 24 -4.33 -10.21 2.56
C ASP A 24 -3.93 -10.39 1.09
N CYS A 25 -2.63 -10.28 0.82
CA CYS A 25 -2.06 -10.19 -0.53
C CYS A 25 -0.91 -11.19 -0.79
N ALA A 26 -0.82 -12.24 0.02
CA ALA A 26 0.22 -13.26 -0.07
C ALA A 26 0.22 -14.05 -1.41
N ASP A 27 -0.91 -14.06 -2.10
CA ASP A 27 -1.09 -14.70 -3.41
C ASP A 27 -0.67 -13.83 -4.61
N LEU A 28 -0.34 -12.55 -4.38
CA LEU A 28 0.11 -11.67 -5.45
C LEU A 28 1.55 -11.99 -5.87
N SER A 29 1.78 -12.10 -7.17
CA SER A 29 3.14 -12.12 -7.70
C SER A 29 3.80 -10.75 -7.53
N THR A 30 5.13 -10.72 -7.51
CA THR A 30 5.91 -9.47 -7.47
C THR A 30 5.54 -8.53 -8.62
N GLU A 31 5.31 -9.05 -9.83
CA GLU A 31 4.89 -8.25 -10.98
C GLU A 31 3.50 -7.63 -10.77
N ALA A 32 2.58 -8.36 -10.14
CA ALA A 32 1.26 -7.84 -9.79
C ALA A 32 1.36 -6.75 -8.71
N MET A 33 2.22 -6.94 -7.71
CA MET A 33 2.50 -5.91 -6.69
C MET A 33 3.06 -4.64 -7.33
N HIS A 34 4.01 -4.75 -8.27
CA HIS A 34 4.54 -3.59 -9.00
C HIS A 34 3.50 -2.91 -9.87
N ALA A 35 2.67 -3.67 -10.58
CA ALA A 35 1.59 -3.10 -11.39
C ALA A 35 0.59 -2.33 -10.53
N LEU A 36 0.22 -2.88 -9.36
CA LEU A 36 -0.67 -2.21 -8.41
C LEU A 36 -0.03 -0.95 -7.83
N ALA A 37 1.23 -1.00 -7.40
CA ALA A 37 1.93 0.20 -6.89
C ALA A 37 1.95 1.34 -7.92
N ARG A 38 2.12 0.99 -9.21
CA ARG A 38 2.04 1.95 -10.32
C ARG A 38 0.63 2.50 -10.53
N GLU A 39 -0.40 1.68 -10.38
CA GLU A 39 -1.81 2.10 -10.46
C GLU A 39 -2.17 3.07 -9.32
N MET A 40 -1.68 2.81 -8.10
CA MET A 40 -1.91 3.70 -6.96
C MET A 40 -1.28 5.08 -7.16
N ASN A 41 -0.20 5.17 -7.94
CA ASN A 41 0.49 6.40 -8.30
C ASN A 41 0.84 7.30 -7.09
N LEU A 42 1.18 6.65 -5.98
CA LEU A 42 1.74 7.28 -4.78
C LEU A 42 3.26 7.08 -4.76
N SER A 43 3.95 7.80 -3.87
CA SER A 43 5.40 7.63 -3.73
C SER A 43 5.80 6.20 -3.36
N GLU A 44 4.95 5.51 -2.60
CA GLU A 44 5.18 4.14 -2.17
C GLU A 44 3.86 3.37 -1.98
N THR A 45 3.94 2.03 -2.07
CA THR A 45 2.86 1.10 -1.73
C THR A 45 3.48 -0.05 -0.95
N THR A 46 2.99 -0.30 0.26
CA THR A 46 3.49 -1.37 1.13
C THR A 46 2.57 -2.58 1.08
N PHE A 47 3.14 -3.76 0.87
CA PHE A 47 2.44 -5.04 0.88
C PHE A 47 2.77 -5.77 2.18
N VAL A 48 1.75 -6.01 3.01
CA VAL A 48 1.89 -6.80 4.23
C VAL A 48 1.63 -8.25 3.86
N VAL A 49 2.68 -9.06 3.93
CA VAL A 49 2.64 -10.50 3.72
C VAL A 49 2.86 -11.18 5.07
N ASP A 50 1.91 -12.00 5.50
CA ASP A 50 2.11 -12.88 6.64
C ASP A 50 3.01 -14.06 6.22
N GLU A 51 3.88 -14.50 7.13
CA GLU A 51 4.56 -15.79 7.00
C GLU A 51 3.59 -16.87 7.50
N ASP A 52 3.22 -17.83 6.64
CA ASP A 52 2.58 -19.09 7.08
C ASP A 52 3.59 -19.99 7.82
#